data_AF-A0A6A5DYH5-F1
#
_entry.id   AF-A0A6A5DYH5-F1
#
_cell.length_a   1.000
_cell.length_b   1.000
_cell.length_c   1.000
_cell.angle_alpha   90.00
_cell.angle_beta   90.00
_cell.angle_gamma   90.00
#
_symmetry.space_group_name_H-M   'P 1'
#
loop_
_entity.id
_entity.type
_entity.pdbx_description
1 polymer ?
#
loop_
_entity_poly.entity_id
_entity_poly.type
_entity_poly.pdbx_seq_one_letter_code
_entity_poly.pdbx_strand_id
1 'polypeptide(L)'
;MCVFPFQEGGCCGGRGRDQGCCLANGNAAEKPLGEDSDESSSLFNAADFAPFDPTQEVIFPPELMSLTKGQGSASLCFRGDRATWLQPATLDHFLFLKWKHPDARVVVGNTEVKFNMVYVIW
;
A
#
# COMPACT_ATOMS: atom_id res chain seq x y z
N MET A 1 1.89 -12.49 5.23
CA MET A 1 3.24 -12.21 5.76
C MET A 1 4.21 -13.14 5.06
N CYS A 2 4.86 -12.66 4.00
CA CYS A 2 5.86 -13.45 3.29
C CYS A 2 7.21 -13.16 3.94
N VAL A 3 7.81 -14.18 4.53
CA VAL A 3 9.17 -14.15 5.04
C VAL A 3 10.08 -14.53 3.88
N PHE A 4 10.92 -13.61 3.41
CA PHE A 4 12.00 -13.93 2.48
C PHE A 4 13.23 -14.34 3.28
N PRO A 5 13.87 -15.49 2.99
CA PRO A 5 15.20 -15.75 3.53
C PRO A 5 16.18 -14.78 2.89
N PHE A 6 16.96 -14.13 3.76
CA PHE A 6 18.09 -13.28 3.39
C PHE A 6 19.22 -14.18 2.88
N GLN A 7 19.65 -13.98 1.63
CA GLN A 7 20.78 -14.70 1.06
C GLN A 7 21.94 -13.73 0.86
N GLU A 8 22.83 -13.77 1.84
CA GLU A 8 24.10 -13.04 1.89
C GLU A 8 25.09 -13.75 0.95
N GLY A 9 25.39 -13.14 -0.20
CA GLY A 9 26.28 -13.75 -1.19
C GLY A 9 26.68 -12.74 -2.27
N GLY A 10 27.85 -12.14 -2.09
CA GLY A 10 28.34 -11.03 -2.89
C GLY A 10 28.62 -11.32 -4.38
N CYS A 11 28.88 -10.21 -5.07
CA CYS A 11 29.31 -10.13 -6.46
C CYS A 11 30.61 -10.93 -6.70
N CYS A 12 30.67 -11.64 -7.83
CA CYS A 12 31.82 -12.37 -8.40
C CYS A 12 32.35 -13.56 -7.58
N GLY A 13 31.67 -14.72 -7.71
CA GLY A 13 32.20 -16.02 -7.31
C GLY A 13 33.44 -16.40 -8.13
N GLY A 14 34.61 -16.31 -7.52
CA GLY A 14 35.87 -16.69 -8.16
C GLY A 14 36.05 -18.21 -8.30
N ARG A 15 36.40 -18.65 -9.51
CA ARG A 15 37.52 -19.55 -9.86
C ARG A 15 37.66 -19.57 -11.40
N GLY A 16 38.83 -19.20 -11.89
CA GLY A 16 39.01 -18.59 -13.21
C GLY A 16 39.05 -19.52 -14.42
N ARG A 17 38.70 -18.92 -15.56
CA ARG A 17 39.50 -18.95 -16.79
C ARG A 17 39.11 -17.72 -17.64
N ASP A 18 39.94 -16.71 -17.57
CA ASP A 18 40.30 -15.77 -18.63
C ASP A 18 39.16 -15.07 -19.40
N GLN A 19 38.43 -14.16 -18.74
CA GLN A 19 38.19 -12.80 -19.25
C GLN A 19 37.46 -11.95 -18.20
N GLY A 20 38.07 -10.82 -17.88
CA GLY A 20 37.65 -9.93 -16.81
C GLY A 20 36.25 -9.37 -17.01
N CYS A 21 35.48 -9.41 -15.93
CA CYS A 21 34.42 -8.47 -15.65
C CYS A 21 34.98 -7.05 -15.75
N CYS A 22 34.71 -6.35 -16.85
CA CYS A 22 34.59 -4.90 -17.02
C CYS A 22 34.47 -4.60 -18.52
N LEU A 23 33.43 -3.84 -18.89
CA LEU A 23 33.23 -3.27 -20.23
C LEU A 23 34.53 -2.65 -20.77
N ALA A 24 35.05 -3.16 -21.88
CA ALA A 24 36.12 -2.52 -22.64
C ALA A 24 35.64 -2.24 -24.06
N ASN A 25 35.38 -0.95 -24.30
CA ASN A 25 35.06 -0.34 -25.58
C ASN A 25 36.23 -0.57 -26.57
N GLY A 26 35.97 -1.06 -27.78
CA GLY A 26 37.00 -1.17 -28.83
C GLY A 26 36.57 -1.94 -30.09
N ASN A 27 36.38 -1.23 -31.19
CA ASN A 27 36.14 -1.77 -32.55
C ASN A 27 37.22 -2.78 -33.00
N ALA A 28 36.80 -3.94 -33.52
CA ALA A 28 37.34 -4.51 -34.77
C ALA A 28 36.60 -5.82 -35.18
N ALA A 29 36.26 -5.89 -36.47
CA ALA A 29 36.07 -7.09 -37.29
C ALA A 29 34.72 -7.86 -37.19
N GLU A 30 33.71 -7.26 -37.82
CA GLU A 30 32.80 -7.84 -38.82
C GLU A 30 32.64 -9.37 -38.87
N LYS A 31 31.51 -9.83 -38.33
CA LYS A 31 30.76 -11.01 -38.81
C LYS A 31 29.27 -10.67 -38.76
N PRO A 32 28.51 -10.71 -39.87
CA PRO A 32 27.05 -10.69 -39.81
C PRO A 32 26.58 -12.12 -39.64
N LEU A 33 26.42 -12.56 -38.40
CA LEU A 33 25.85 -13.87 -38.08
C LEU A 33 24.82 -13.68 -36.99
N GLY A 34 23.56 -13.66 -37.43
CA GLY A 34 22.39 -13.97 -36.61
C GLY A 34 22.06 -12.90 -35.57
N GLU A 35 20.86 -12.37 -35.66
CA GLU A 35 20.19 -11.74 -34.53
C GLU A 35 19.99 -12.80 -33.44
N ASP A 36 21.02 -13.08 -32.64
CA ASP A 36 20.85 -13.73 -31.35
C ASP A 36 20.43 -12.62 -30.37
N SER A 37 19.16 -12.24 -30.51
CA SER A 37 18.43 -11.55 -29.47
C SER A 37 18.52 -12.41 -28.21
N ASP A 38 19.06 -11.81 -27.16
CA ASP A 38 19.02 -12.29 -25.78
C ASP A 38 17.54 -12.32 -25.35
N GLU A 39 16.79 -13.28 -25.90
CA GLU A 39 15.38 -13.49 -25.63
C GLU A 39 15.30 -14.12 -24.24
N SER A 40 15.24 -13.27 -23.21
CA SER A 40 14.65 -13.67 -21.95
C SER A 40 13.29 -14.28 -22.28
N SER A 41 13.16 -15.61 -22.21
CA SER A 41 11.90 -16.28 -22.52
C SER A 41 10.83 -15.70 -21.62
N SER A 42 9.85 -15.01 -22.21
CA SER A 42 8.79 -14.37 -21.44
C SER A 42 8.09 -15.41 -20.56
N LEU A 43 7.98 -15.14 -19.26
CA LEU A 43 7.34 -16.08 -18.30
C LEU A 43 5.83 -16.20 -18.51
N PHE A 44 5.23 -15.24 -19.20
CA PHE A 44 3.82 -15.21 -19.56
C PHE A 44 3.61 -14.34 -20.81
N ASN A 45 2.48 -14.52 -21.48
CA ASN A 45 2.07 -13.68 -22.59
C ASN A 45 1.00 -12.69 -22.11
N ALA A 46 1.32 -11.40 -22.08
CA ALA A 46 0.38 -10.37 -21.64
C ALA A 46 -0.82 -10.18 -22.59
N ALA A 47 -0.72 -10.65 -23.84
CA ALA A 47 -1.84 -10.61 -24.78
C ALA A 47 -2.97 -11.60 -24.41
N ASP A 48 -2.70 -12.57 -23.55
CA ASP A 48 -3.71 -13.53 -23.06
C ASP A 48 -4.57 -12.94 -21.93
N PHE A 49 -4.21 -11.77 -21.39
CA PHE A 49 -4.98 -11.12 -20.35
C PHE A 49 -6.27 -10.53 -20.92
N ALA A 50 -7.39 -10.78 -20.22
CA ALA A 50 -8.64 -10.10 -20.53
C ALA A 50 -8.45 -8.58 -20.38
N PRO A 51 -8.96 -7.76 -21.32
CA PRO A 51 -8.88 -6.32 -21.21
C PRO A 51 -9.65 -5.84 -19.98
N PHE A 52 -9.07 -4.87 -19.28
CA PHE A 52 -9.76 -4.22 -18.17
C PHE A 52 -10.95 -3.41 -18.71
N ASP A 53 -12.14 -3.66 -18.16
CA ASP A 53 -13.33 -2.88 -18.43
C ASP A 53 -13.64 -2.00 -17.19
N PRO A 54 -13.38 -0.68 -17.24
CA PRO A 54 -13.67 0.23 -16.15
C PRO A 54 -15.16 0.26 -15.74
N THR A 55 -16.06 -0.21 -16.60
CA THR A 55 -17.50 -0.23 -16.30
C THR A 55 -17.92 -1.42 -15.44
N GLN A 56 -17.06 -2.43 -15.29
CA GLN A 56 -17.30 -3.63 -14.47
C GLN A 56 -16.71 -3.52 -13.06
N GLU A 57 -16.25 -2.34 -12.67
CA GLU A 57 -15.85 -2.07 -11.30
C GLU A 57 -17.04 -2.23 -10.34
N VAL A 58 -16.76 -2.61 -9.09
CA VAL A 58 -17.78 -2.71 -8.06
C VAL A 58 -18.39 -1.33 -7.84
N ILE A 59 -19.70 -1.23 -8.06
CA ILE A 59 -20.43 0.03 -7.81
C ILE A 59 -20.43 0.37 -6.32
N PHE A 60 -20.54 1.66 -6.02
CA PHE A 60 -20.73 2.09 -4.65
C PHE A 60 -22.11 1.62 -4.12
N PRO A 61 -22.18 1.02 -2.92
CA PRO A 61 -23.44 0.53 -2.37
C PRO A 61 -24.50 1.64 -2.27
N PRO A 62 -25.67 1.49 -2.92
CA PRO A 62 -26.71 2.52 -2.94
C PRO A 62 -27.29 2.82 -1.55
N GLU A 63 -27.23 1.87 -0.62
CA GLU A 63 -27.66 2.02 0.76
C GLU A 63 -26.85 3.11 1.48
N LEU A 64 -25.52 3.11 1.29
CA LEU A 64 -24.63 4.12 1.87
C LEU A 64 -24.90 5.53 1.30
N MET A 65 -25.30 5.62 0.02
CA MET A 65 -25.69 6.91 -0.58
C MET A 65 -26.96 7.49 0.05
N SER A 66 -27.87 6.63 0.49
CA SER A 66 -29.13 7.05 1.11
C SER A 66 -28.91 7.57 2.53
N LEU A 67 -28.02 6.92 3.29
CA LEU A 67 -27.65 7.35 4.64
C LEU A 67 -27.03 8.74 4.67
N THR A 68 -26.16 9.06 3.69
CA THR A 68 -25.50 10.37 3.60
C THR A 68 -26.42 11.51 3.20
N LYS A 69 -27.53 11.23 2.51
CA LYS A 69 -28.52 12.24 2.08
C LYS A 69 -29.59 12.53 3.13
N GLY A 70 -29.93 11.55 3.97
CA GLY A 70 -31.08 11.62 4.88
C GLY A 70 -30.74 11.90 6.36
N GLN A 71 -29.51 11.66 6.80
CA GLN A 71 -29.12 11.84 8.20
C GLN A 71 -28.19 13.05 8.34
N GLY A 72 -28.65 14.08 9.06
CA GLY A 72 -27.75 15.08 9.62
C GLY A 72 -26.70 14.38 10.48
N SER A 73 -25.47 14.90 10.50
CA SER A 73 -24.39 14.32 11.29
C SER A 73 -24.85 14.23 12.76
N ALA A 74 -25.14 13.03 13.21
CA ALA A 74 -25.40 12.75 14.62
C ALA A 74 -24.06 12.36 15.25
N SER A 75 -23.82 12.83 16.48
CA SER A 75 -22.61 12.38 17.18
C SER A 75 -22.81 10.94 17.64
N LEU A 76 -21.86 10.06 17.33
CA LEU A 76 -21.92 8.64 17.71
C LEU A 76 -21.01 8.37 18.90
N CYS A 77 -21.43 7.43 19.76
CA CYS A 77 -20.68 7.01 20.95
C CYS A 77 -20.71 5.49 21.01
N PHE A 78 -19.54 4.86 20.88
CA PHE A 78 -19.38 3.42 21.03
C PHE A 78 -18.55 3.15 22.28
N ARG A 79 -19.10 2.40 23.23
CA ARG A 79 -18.41 2.04 24.47
C ARG A 79 -18.01 0.58 24.40
N GLY A 80 -16.70 0.33 24.47
CA GLY A 80 -16.15 -1.00 24.71
C GLY A 80 -15.49 -1.05 26.09
N ASP A 81 -15.02 -2.24 26.47
CA ASP A 81 -14.47 -2.48 27.82
C ASP A 81 -13.21 -1.66 28.13
N ARG A 82 -12.41 -1.36 27.10
CA ARG A 82 -11.10 -0.68 27.24
C ARG A 82 -11.08 0.75 26.74
N ALA A 83 -12.02 1.11 25.87
CA ALA A 83 -12.03 2.41 25.22
C ALA A 83 -13.45 2.84 24.85
N THR A 84 -13.67 4.16 24.87
CA THR A 84 -14.86 4.81 24.34
C THR A 84 -14.50 5.57 23.07
N TRP A 85 -15.18 5.24 21.98
CA TRP A 85 -15.09 5.93 20.70
C TRP A 85 -16.18 6.99 20.59
N LEU A 86 -15.77 8.20 20.23
CA LEU A 86 -16.64 9.36 20.10
C LEU A 86 -16.46 9.94 18.70
N GLN A 87 -17.52 9.93 17.90
CA GLN A 87 -17.55 10.59 16.61
C GLN A 87 -18.37 11.86 16.73
N PRO A 88 -17.76 13.05 16.91
CA PRO A 88 -18.50 14.30 16.91
C PRO A 88 -19.01 14.65 15.51
N ALA A 89 -20.20 15.24 15.49
CA ALA A 89 -20.85 15.70 14.27
C ALA A 89 -20.51 17.14 13.88
N THR A 90 -20.00 17.92 14.82
CA THR A 90 -19.73 19.36 14.70
C THR A 90 -18.40 19.71 15.34
N LEU A 91 -17.80 20.81 14.88
CA LEU A 91 -16.53 21.30 15.42
C LEU A 91 -16.66 21.70 16.90
N ASP A 92 -17.76 22.35 17.28
CA ASP A 92 -17.97 22.78 18.68
C ASP A 92 -18.03 21.58 19.62
N HIS A 93 -18.70 20.49 19.21
CA HIS A 93 -18.76 19.28 20.01
C HIS A 93 -17.39 18.60 20.08
N PHE A 94 -16.64 18.57 18.98
CA PHE A 94 -15.26 18.08 18.97
C PHE A 94 -14.37 18.85 19.97
N LEU A 95 -14.42 20.18 19.96
CA LEU A 95 -13.63 21.03 20.86
C LEU A 95 -14.03 20.80 22.33
N PHE A 96 -15.33 20.68 22.60
CA PHE A 96 -15.83 20.35 23.93
C PHE A 96 -15.31 18.99 24.42
N LEU A 97 -15.34 17.96 23.57
CA LEU A 97 -14.82 16.63 23.91
C LEU A 97 -13.31 16.66 24.16
N LYS A 98 -12.56 17.42 23.36
CA LYS A 98 -11.12 17.58 23.54
C LYS A 98 -10.78 18.32 24.84
N TRP A 99 -11.57 19.33 25.21
CA TRP A 99 -11.43 20.04 26.48
C TRP A 99 -11.75 19.14 27.68
N LYS A 100 -12.82 18.34 27.58
CA LYS A 100 -13.25 17.42 28.64
C LYS A 100 -12.29 16.24 28.83
N HIS A 101 -11.70 15.75 27.74
CA HIS A 101 -10.75 14.64 27.73
C HIS A 101 -9.44 15.08 27.05
N PRO A 102 -8.57 15.82 27.75
CA PRO A 102 -7.34 16.35 27.17
C PRO A 102 -6.32 15.27 26.78
N ASP A 103 -6.41 14.09 27.40
CA ASP A 103 -5.67 12.88 27.10
C ASP A 103 -6.27 12.04 25.96
N ALA A 104 -7.53 12.30 25.58
CA ALA A 104 -8.15 11.65 24.44
C ALA A 104 -7.39 11.96 23.16
N ARG A 105 -7.27 10.93 22.32
CA ARG A 105 -6.55 11.01 21.06
C ARG A 105 -7.52 11.20 19.92
N VAL A 106 -7.16 12.13 19.05
CA VAL A 106 -7.86 12.37 17.79
C VAL A 106 -7.26 11.43 16.76
N VAL A 107 -8.11 10.63 16.13
CA VAL A 107 -7.72 9.57 15.21
C VAL A 107 -8.48 9.76 13.90
N VAL A 108 -7.78 9.66 12.77
CA VAL A 108 -8.41 9.73 11.44
C VAL A 108 -8.02 8.48 10.64
N GLY A 109 -6.84 8.46 10.02
CA GLY A 109 -6.33 7.32 9.25
C GLY A 109 -5.72 6.18 10.08
N ASN A 110 -5.60 6.37 11.40
CA ASN A 110 -5.18 5.35 12.37
C ASN A 110 -3.84 4.60 12.10
N THR A 111 -2.87 5.23 11.44
CA THR A 111 -1.60 4.58 11.09
C THR A 111 -0.56 4.51 12.21
N GLU A 112 -0.75 5.24 13.32
CA GLU A 112 0.28 5.39 14.37
C GLU A 112 -0.24 5.25 15.82
N VAL A 113 -1.51 4.92 16.01
CA VAL A 113 -2.15 4.98 17.34
C VAL A 113 -1.69 3.80 18.21
N LYS A 114 -1.19 4.11 19.42
CA LYS A 114 -0.72 3.11 20.40
C LYS A 114 -1.85 2.68 21.34
N PHE A 115 -1.83 1.42 21.79
CA PHE A 115 -2.93 0.74 22.50
C PHE A 115 -3.29 1.23 23.92
N ASN A 116 -2.77 2.35 24.40
CA ASN A 116 -2.94 2.75 25.81
C ASN A 116 -3.85 3.99 25.96
N MET A 117 -5.11 3.87 25.55
CA MET A 117 -6.06 4.98 25.50
C MET A 117 -7.48 4.58 25.94
N VAL A 118 -8.08 5.40 26.79
CA VAL A 118 -9.46 5.22 27.31
C VAL A 118 -10.49 5.95 26.43
N TYR A 119 -10.10 7.02 25.75
CA TYR A 119 -10.99 7.82 24.88
C TYR A 119 -10.37 8.06 23.51
N VAL A 120 -11.17 7.89 22.46
CA VAL A 120 -10.81 8.13 21.06
C VAL A 120 -11.85 9.05 20.42
N ILE A 121 -11.38 10.10 19.75
CA ILE A 121 -12.21 11.04 19.00
C ILE A 121 -11.93 10.86 17.50
N TRP A 122 -12.97 10.64 16.69
CA TRP A 122 -12.87 10.40 15.23
C TRP A 122 -13.73 11.38 14.45
#